data_AF-A0A7S0D5Z3-F1
#
_entry.id   AF-A0A7S0D5Z3-F1
#
_cell.length_a   1.000
_cell.length_b   1.000
_cell.length_c   1.000
_cell.angle_alpha   90.00
_cell.angle_beta   90.00
_cell.angle_gamma   90.00
#
_symmetry.space_group_name_H-M   'P 1'
#
loop_
_entity.id
_entity.type
_entity.pdbx_description
1 polymer ?
#
loop_
_entity_poly.entity_id
_entity_poly.type
_entity_poly.pdbx_seq_one_letter_code
_entity_poly.pdbx_strand_id
1 'polypeptide(L)'
;MTRALMTAKPIAEKLKLAPVVWADLYEVGGCFGGQEGNFWGDGGLKRSDMKTQFPKFKLPSNITEKGWYPRGLKKESTEHGQRRAAALAERLRDMAMGVEGDKNVLVVAHFDTIDLLMRNLLEINADVKDTHPGVVCQHYNAALSCIDIDSKATRPAKLLFANRADHLPYDLVDWENLGIV
;
A
#
# COMPACT_ATOMS: atom_id res chain seq x y z
N MET A 1 -7.19 1.62 -4.91
CA MET A 1 -7.57 0.95 -6.18
C MET A 1 -8.54 -0.20 -5.92
N THR A 2 -9.43 -0.55 -6.86
CA THR A 2 -10.48 -1.56 -6.67
C THR A 2 -9.94 -2.91 -6.20
N ARG A 3 -8.84 -3.40 -6.79
CA ARG A 3 -8.23 -4.69 -6.41
C ARG A 3 -7.79 -4.75 -4.94
N ALA A 4 -7.23 -3.67 -4.39
CA ALA A 4 -6.89 -3.61 -2.96
C ALA A 4 -8.14 -3.60 -2.06
N LEU A 5 -9.21 -2.90 -2.47
CA LEU A 5 -10.48 -2.91 -1.73
C LEU A 5 -11.12 -4.30 -1.74
N MET A 6 -11.05 -5.01 -2.87
CA MET A 6 -11.52 -6.39 -3.00
C MET A 6 -10.71 -7.37 -2.14
N THR A 7 -9.39 -7.21 -2.04
CA THR A 7 -8.55 -7.99 -1.11
C THR A 7 -8.88 -7.69 0.36
N ALA A 8 -9.08 -6.42 0.72
CA ALA A 8 -9.37 -6.03 2.10
C ALA A 8 -10.77 -6.47 2.58
N LYS A 9 -11.75 -6.60 1.67
CA LYS A 9 -13.15 -6.90 1.99
C LYS A 9 -13.33 -8.22 2.77
N PRO A 10 -12.89 -9.40 2.28
CA PRO A 10 -13.05 -10.66 3.01
C PRO A 10 -12.28 -10.67 4.34
N ILE A 11 -11.13 -9.99 4.41
CA ILE A 11 -10.36 -9.85 5.65
C ILE A 11 -11.16 -9.06 6.70
N ALA A 12 -11.72 -7.93 6.30
CA ALA A 12 -12.55 -7.09 7.15
C ALA A 12 -13.82 -7.81 7.64
N GLU A 13 -14.47 -8.58 6.77
CA GLU A 13 -15.63 -9.39 7.12
C GLU A 13 -15.28 -10.47 8.14
N LYS A 14 -14.16 -11.19 7.93
CA LYS A 14 -13.71 -12.24 8.85
C LYS A 14 -13.30 -11.68 10.21
N LEU A 15 -12.60 -10.55 10.24
CA LEU A 15 -12.14 -9.88 11.46
C LEU A 15 -13.20 -8.96 12.09
N LYS A 16 -14.36 -8.80 11.45
CA LYS A 16 -15.44 -7.88 11.86
C LYS A 16 -14.96 -6.43 12.04
N LEU A 17 -14.06 -5.98 11.16
CA LEU A 17 -13.49 -4.64 11.16
C LEU A 17 -14.16 -3.74 10.10
N ALA A 18 -14.06 -2.42 10.32
CA ALA A 18 -14.46 -1.40 9.35
C ALA A 18 -13.20 -0.73 8.77
N PRO A 19 -12.72 -1.13 7.57
CA PRO A 19 -11.48 -0.60 7.01
C PRO A 19 -11.56 0.90 6.76
N VAL A 20 -10.43 1.59 6.93
CA VAL A 20 -10.30 3.00 6.57
C VAL A 20 -9.55 3.06 5.24
N VAL A 21 -10.16 3.67 4.23
CA VAL A 21 -9.49 3.87 2.94
C VAL A 21 -8.53 5.03 3.08
N TRP A 22 -7.28 4.85 2.65
CA TRP A 22 -6.36 5.96 2.46
C TRP A 22 -6.19 6.19 0.96
N ALA A 23 -6.55 7.38 0.50
CA ALA A 23 -6.57 7.70 -0.93
C ALA A 23 -5.17 7.81 -1.54
N ASP A 24 -4.11 7.75 -0.74
CA ASP A 24 -2.69 7.81 -1.06
C ASP A 24 -1.98 6.44 -0.98
N LEU A 25 -2.68 5.34 -0.64
CA LEU A 25 -2.16 3.96 -0.69
C LEU A 25 -2.20 3.30 -2.09
N TYR A 26 -2.29 4.10 -3.14
CA TYR A 26 -2.36 3.60 -4.52
C TYR A 26 -0.97 3.22 -5.07
N GLU A 27 -0.95 2.40 -6.12
CA GLU A 27 0.30 1.94 -6.75
C GLU A 27 1.10 3.09 -7.35
N VAL A 28 2.43 3.03 -7.30
CA VAL A 28 3.27 4.05 -7.95
C VAL A 28 2.91 4.16 -9.44
N GLY A 29 2.83 5.39 -9.92
CA GLY A 29 2.28 5.71 -11.25
C GLY A 29 0.81 6.13 -11.18
N GLY A 30 0.05 5.66 -10.19
CA GLY A 30 -1.29 6.13 -9.93
C GLY A 30 -2.36 5.54 -10.86
N CYS A 31 -3.39 6.34 -11.13
CA CYS A 31 -4.49 5.95 -12.02
C CYS A 31 -4.39 6.78 -13.30
N PHE A 32 -3.92 6.18 -14.38
CA PHE A 32 -3.68 6.89 -15.63
C PHE A 32 -3.99 5.98 -16.83
N GLY A 33 -4.23 6.62 -17.97
CA GLY A 33 -4.29 5.97 -19.27
C GLY A 33 -3.27 6.58 -20.24
N GLY A 34 -3.15 5.96 -21.42
CA GLY A 34 -2.27 6.41 -22.48
C GLY A 34 -0.95 5.64 -22.55
N GLN A 35 0.00 6.22 -23.27
CA GLN A 35 1.31 5.63 -23.55
C GLN A 35 2.41 6.64 -23.20
N GLU A 36 3.66 6.17 -23.20
CA GLU A 36 4.83 6.98 -22.87
C GLU A 36 4.84 8.30 -23.67
N GLY A 37 5.11 9.41 -22.99
CA GLY A 37 5.05 10.76 -23.57
C GLY A 37 3.63 11.36 -23.72
N ASN A 38 2.54 10.59 -23.54
CA ASN A 38 1.16 11.09 -23.64
C ASN A 38 0.21 10.44 -22.62
N PHE A 39 0.55 10.52 -21.34
CA PHE A 39 -0.32 10.07 -20.26
C PHE A 39 -1.42 11.09 -19.92
N TRP A 40 -2.57 10.60 -19.50
CA TRP A 40 -3.62 11.37 -18.83
C TRP A 40 -4.02 10.70 -17.52
N GLY A 41 -4.41 11.50 -16.53
CA GLY A 41 -4.91 10.98 -15.26
C GLY A 41 -6.33 10.46 -15.43
N ASP A 42 -6.62 9.32 -14.82
CA ASP A 42 -7.97 8.82 -14.61
C ASP A 42 -8.32 8.98 -13.13
N GLY A 43 -9.53 9.43 -12.84
CA GLY A 43 -9.95 9.72 -11.45
C GLY A 43 -9.99 8.47 -10.57
N GLY A 44 -10.13 7.29 -11.20
CA GLY A 44 -10.36 6.04 -10.53
C GLY A 44 -11.78 5.96 -9.91
N LEU A 45 -11.99 4.95 -9.06
CA LEU A 45 -13.30 4.64 -8.47
C LEU A 45 -13.88 5.83 -7.67
N LYS A 46 -15.15 6.16 -7.93
CA LYS A 46 -15.86 7.28 -7.30
C LYS A 46 -16.33 6.94 -5.89
N ARG A 47 -16.64 7.97 -5.10
CA ARG A 47 -17.20 7.80 -3.75
C ARG A 47 -18.52 7.03 -3.77
N SER A 48 -19.46 7.39 -4.63
CA SER A 48 -20.75 6.70 -4.76
C SER A 48 -20.55 5.20 -5.05
N ASP A 49 -19.71 4.87 -6.03
CA ASP A 49 -19.37 3.48 -6.38
C ASP A 49 -18.72 2.74 -5.20
N MET A 50 -17.79 3.37 -4.49
CA MET A 50 -17.18 2.78 -3.29
C MET A 50 -18.20 2.51 -2.19
N LYS A 51 -19.14 3.43 -1.93
CA LYS A 51 -20.20 3.23 -0.93
C LYS A 51 -21.11 2.07 -1.30
N THR A 52 -21.42 1.90 -2.58
CA THR A 52 -22.25 0.80 -3.07
C THR A 52 -21.53 -0.55 -2.95
N GLN A 53 -20.27 -0.63 -3.39
CA GLN A 53 -19.51 -1.88 -3.43
C GLN A 53 -18.91 -2.30 -2.08
N PHE A 54 -18.55 -1.32 -1.24
CA PHE A 54 -17.84 -1.47 0.03
C PHE A 54 -18.51 -0.66 1.17
N PRO A 55 -19.79 -0.91 1.49
CA PRO A 55 -20.57 -0.06 2.39
C PRO A 55 -20.03 0.06 3.82
N LYS A 56 -19.22 -0.91 4.28
CA LYS A 56 -18.60 -0.90 5.61
C LYS A 56 -17.28 -0.13 5.67
N PHE A 57 -16.76 0.33 4.54
CA PHE A 57 -15.46 1.01 4.46
C PHE A 57 -15.64 2.50 4.80
N LYS A 58 -14.77 3.02 5.67
CA LYS A 58 -14.71 4.43 6.02
C LYS A 58 -13.93 5.18 4.94
N LEU A 59 -14.59 6.11 4.26
CA LEU A 59 -14.03 6.85 3.13
C LEU A 59 -13.63 8.28 3.55
N PRO A 60 -12.36 8.69 3.41
CA PRO A 60 -11.90 10.04 3.74
C PRO A 60 -12.49 11.06 2.77
N SER A 61 -12.66 12.31 3.20
CA SER A 61 -13.37 13.36 2.44
C SER A 61 -12.79 13.64 1.06
N ASN A 62 -11.49 13.41 0.86
CA ASN A 62 -10.79 13.63 -0.41
C ASN A 62 -11.14 12.62 -1.53
N ILE A 63 -11.82 11.51 -1.22
CA ILE A 63 -12.45 10.67 -2.25
C ILE A 63 -13.77 11.32 -2.67
N THR A 64 -13.92 11.65 -3.94
CA THR A 64 -15.09 12.39 -4.44
C THR A 64 -15.78 11.66 -5.59
N GLU A 65 -16.81 12.28 -6.18
CA GLU A 65 -17.42 11.79 -7.42
C GLU A 65 -16.50 11.93 -8.65
N LYS A 66 -15.37 12.62 -8.50
CA LYS A 66 -14.30 12.64 -9.49
C LYS A 66 -13.25 11.54 -9.26
N GLY A 67 -13.47 10.67 -8.28
CA GLY A 67 -12.57 9.58 -7.93
C GLY A 67 -11.63 9.89 -6.76
N TRP A 68 -10.70 8.97 -6.51
CA TRP A 68 -9.71 9.06 -5.42
C TRP A 68 -8.36 9.61 -5.89
N TYR A 69 -8.05 9.54 -7.18
CA TYR A 69 -6.75 9.95 -7.71
C TYR A 69 -6.66 11.49 -7.81
N PRO A 70 -5.53 12.13 -7.41
CA PRO A 70 -5.42 13.58 -7.42
C PRO A 70 -5.70 14.21 -8.78
N ARG A 71 -6.58 15.22 -8.80
CA ARG A 71 -6.96 15.90 -10.05
C ARG A 71 -5.77 16.64 -10.65
N GLY A 72 -5.62 16.52 -11.97
CA GLY A 72 -4.56 17.19 -12.73
C GLY A 72 -3.22 16.44 -12.72
N LEU A 73 -3.06 15.43 -11.87
CA LEU A 73 -1.95 14.51 -11.97
C LEU A 73 -2.19 13.55 -13.14
N LYS A 74 -1.19 13.39 -14.01
CA LYS A 74 -1.22 12.43 -15.12
C LYS A 74 -0.83 11.04 -14.61
N LYS A 75 0.30 10.50 -15.07
CA LYS A 75 1.00 9.42 -14.40
C LYS A 75 1.85 10.02 -13.27
N GLU A 76 1.79 9.43 -12.09
CA GLU A 76 2.67 9.81 -10.98
C GLU A 76 4.14 9.49 -11.36
N SER A 77 5.05 10.41 -11.04
CA SER A 77 6.49 10.16 -11.20
C SER A 77 7.04 9.32 -10.04
N THR A 78 8.15 8.64 -10.27
CA THR A 78 8.88 7.88 -9.25
C THR A 78 9.17 8.71 -8.00
N GLU A 79 9.66 9.95 -8.16
CA GLU A 79 10.01 10.83 -7.04
C GLU A 79 8.77 11.25 -6.24
N HIS A 80 7.63 11.42 -6.92
CA HIS A 80 6.37 11.68 -6.21
C HIS A 80 5.92 10.44 -5.42
N GLY A 81 6.01 9.25 -6.01
CA GLY A 81 5.73 7.99 -5.32
C GLY A 81 6.61 7.80 -4.07
N GLN A 82 7.92 8.09 -4.17
CA GLN A 82 8.85 8.06 -3.04
C GLN A 82 8.45 9.01 -1.92
N ARG A 83 8.14 10.27 -2.23
CA ARG A 83 7.66 11.25 -1.23
C ARG A 83 6.35 10.83 -0.59
N ARG A 84 5.42 10.26 -1.36
CA ARG A 84 4.15 9.74 -0.86
C ARG A 84 4.35 8.57 0.09
N ALA A 85 5.22 7.62 -0.25
CA ALA A 85 5.54 6.49 0.61
C ALA A 85 6.25 6.92 1.91
N ALA A 86 7.13 7.92 1.85
CA ALA A 86 7.73 8.51 3.05
C ALA A 86 6.66 9.13 3.97
N ALA A 87 5.71 9.89 3.42
CA ALA A 87 4.60 10.46 4.21
C ALA A 87 3.69 9.37 4.81
N LEU A 88 3.47 8.26 4.09
CA LEU A 88 2.75 7.09 4.61
C LEU A 88 3.49 6.43 5.78
N ALA A 89 4.83 6.31 5.69
CA ALA A 89 5.66 5.77 6.77
C ALA A 89 5.59 6.66 8.02
N GLU A 90 5.73 7.98 7.86
CA GLU A 90 5.58 8.94 8.96
C GLU A 90 4.20 8.83 9.60
N ARG A 91 3.14 8.73 8.81
CA ARG A 91 1.79 8.53 9.34
C ARG A 91 1.65 7.25 10.17
N LEU A 92 2.33 6.16 9.79
CA LEU A 92 2.34 4.92 10.58
C LEU A 92 3.17 5.07 11.86
N ARG A 93 4.29 5.81 11.83
CA ARG A 93 5.07 6.15 13.03
C ARG A 93 4.25 7.00 14.00
N ASP A 94 3.56 8.03 13.51
CA ASP A 94 2.64 8.85 14.30
C ASP A 94 1.53 8.01 14.96
N MET A 95 0.97 7.06 14.19
CA MET A 95 0.00 6.11 14.73
C MET A 95 0.59 5.21 15.82
N ALA A 96 1.84 4.75 15.66
CA ALA A 96 2.52 3.96 16.68
C ALA A 96 2.79 4.78 17.95
N MET A 97 3.18 6.05 17.82
CA MET A 97 3.38 6.94 18.97
C MET A 97 2.07 7.28 19.70
N GLY A 98 0.94 7.28 18.99
CA GLY A 98 -0.37 7.61 19.52
C GLY A 98 -1.13 6.45 20.18
N VAL A 99 -0.54 5.24 20.29
CA VAL A 99 -1.22 4.08 20.89
C VAL A 99 -0.62 3.71 22.24
N GLU A 100 -1.48 3.34 23.19
CA GLU A 100 -1.07 2.70 24.43
C GLU A 100 -1.01 1.17 24.23
N GLY A 101 0.15 0.57 24.47
CA GLY A 101 0.37 -0.87 24.32
C GLY A 101 0.44 -1.35 22.87
N ASP A 102 0.27 -2.67 22.69
CA ASP A 102 0.45 -3.31 21.39
C ASP A 102 -0.80 -3.16 20.51
N LYS A 103 -0.60 -2.73 19.26
CA LYS A 103 -1.67 -2.61 18.27
C LYS A 103 -1.23 -3.07 16.89
N ASN A 104 -2.01 -3.96 16.30
CA ASN A 104 -1.80 -4.43 14.94
C ASN A 104 -2.61 -3.60 13.94
N VAL A 105 -1.94 -3.15 12.88
CA VAL A 105 -2.57 -2.47 11.74
C VAL A 105 -2.25 -3.28 10.48
N LEU A 106 -3.28 -3.63 9.72
CA LEU A 106 -3.11 -4.26 8.42
C LEU A 106 -3.25 -3.20 7.32
N VAL A 107 -2.22 -3.12 6.46
CA VAL A 107 -2.22 -2.28 5.27
C VAL A 107 -2.31 -3.17 4.03
N VAL A 108 -3.24 -2.86 3.13
CA VAL A 108 -3.41 -3.56 1.85
C VAL A 108 -3.09 -2.58 0.73
N ALA A 109 -2.03 -2.85 -0.03
CA ALA A 109 -1.51 -1.95 -1.06
C ALA A 109 -0.99 -2.74 -2.28
N HIS A 110 0.00 -2.19 -2.98
CA HIS A 110 0.56 -2.73 -4.22
C HIS A 110 2.09 -2.73 -4.16
N PHE A 111 2.74 -3.37 -5.14
CA PHE A 111 4.14 -3.78 -5.05
C PHE A 111 5.09 -2.60 -4.79
N ASP A 112 5.13 -1.60 -5.68
CA ASP A 112 6.08 -0.48 -5.54
C ASP A 112 5.79 0.32 -4.27
N THR A 113 4.51 0.46 -3.92
CA THR A 113 4.11 1.16 -2.70
C THR A 113 4.52 0.41 -1.43
N ILE A 114 4.38 -0.92 -1.41
CA ILE A 114 4.82 -1.76 -0.29
C ILE A 114 6.34 -1.72 -0.17
N ASP A 115 7.06 -1.86 -1.29
CA ASP A 115 8.51 -1.79 -1.31
C ASP A 115 9.01 -0.46 -0.73
N LEU A 116 8.54 0.67 -1.28
CA LEU A 116 8.91 1.99 -0.79
C LEU A 116 8.52 2.19 0.69
N LEU A 117 7.33 1.74 1.11
CA LEU A 117 6.88 1.87 2.48
C LEU A 117 7.79 1.08 3.44
N MET A 118 8.13 -0.17 3.10
CA MET A 118 9.02 -1.01 3.89
C MET A 118 10.41 -0.40 4.00
N ARG A 119 10.98 0.09 2.89
CA ARG A 119 12.28 0.77 2.89
C ARG A 119 12.29 2.02 3.76
N ASN A 120 11.23 2.82 3.72
CA ASN A 120 11.10 4.00 4.57
C ASN A 120 10.97 3.64 6.05
N LEU A 121 10.19 2.61 6.40
CA LEU A 121 10.03 2.16 7.79
C LEU A 121 11.32 1.55 8.36
N LEU A 122 12.06 0.79 7.54
CA LEU A 122 13.30 0.12 7.91
C LEU A 122 14.55 0.99 7.70
N GLU A 123 14.38 2.25 7.30
CA GLU A 123 15.47 3.21 7.08
C GLU A 123 16.54 2.69 6.10
N ILE A 124 16.10 1.94 5.09
CA ILE A 124 16.97 1.42 4.03
C ILE A 124 17.27 2.56 3.07
N ASN A 125 18.37 3.26 3.33
CA ASN A 125 18.90 4.30 2.45
C ASN A 125 19.46 3.65 1.18
N ALA A 126 18.75 3.79 0.07
CA ALA A 126 19.30 3.57 -1.26
C ALA A 126 19.34 4.91 -2.00
N ASP A 127 20.35 5.14 -2.84
CA ASP A 127 20.34 6.27 -3.77
C ASP A 127 19.29 5.99 -4.85
N VAL A 128 18.05 6.41 -4.59
CA VAL A 128 16.91 5.93 -5.36
C VAL A 128 16.64 6.78 -6.60
N LYS A 129 17.39 6.59 -7.68
CA LYS A 129 17.13 7.25 -8.99
C LYS A 129 15.91 6.71 -9.75
N ASP A 130 15.46 5.48 -9.45
CA ASP A 130 14.33 4.78 -10.09
C ASP A 130 13.37 4.17 -9.04
N THR A 131 12.30 3.45 -9.40
CA THR A 131 11.48 2.76 -8.38
C THR A 131 12.23 1.62 -7.69
N HIS A 132 13.19 0.98 -8.39
CA HIS A 132 13.88 -0.25 -7.96
C HIS A 132 15.43 -0.25 -7.95
N PRO A 133 16.17 0.83 -7.61
CA PRO A 133 17.62 0.75 -7.44
C PRO A 133 17.99 0.27 -6.03
N GLY A 134 18.93 -0.67 -5.94
CA GLY A 134 19.43 -1.21 -4.68
C GLY A 134 18.59 -2.38 -4.15
N VAL A 135 18.21 -2.32 -2.87
CA VAL A 135 17.41 -3.38 -2.21
C VAL A 135 15.95 -3.21 -2.60
N VAL A 136 15.34 -4.29 -3.11
CA VAL A 136 13.89 -4.38 -3.37
C VAL A 136 13.27 -5.30 -2.34
N CYS A 137 12.30 -4.80 -1.58
CA CYS A 137 11.46 -5.60 -0.70
C CYS A 137 10.39 -6.32 -1.54
N GLN A 138 10.78 -7.46 -2.13
CA GLN A 138 9.91 -8.29 -2.97
C GLN A 138 8.60 -8.63 -2.25
N HIS A 139 7.49 -8.58 -2.98
CA HIS A 139 6.17 -8.89 -2.47
C HIS A 139 5.30 -9.58 -3.51
N TYR A 140 4.89 -10.81 -3.23
CA TYR A 140 4.00 -11.56 -4.12
C TYR A 140 2.54 -11.18 -3.93
N ASN A 141 1.70 -11.62 -4.88
CA ASN A 141 0.26 -11.43 -4.82
C ASN A 141 -0.29 -12.02 -3.51
N ALA A 142 -1.01 -11.18 -2.76
CA ALA A 142 -1.60 -11.52 -1.46
C ALA A 142 -0.62 -12.04 -0.38
N ALA A 143 0.69 -11.84 -0.55
CA ALA A 143 1.66 -12.15 0.50
C ALA A 143 1.49 -11.23 1.73
N LEU A 144 2.14 -11.59 2.83
CA LEU A 144 2.17 -10.81 4.07
C LEU A 144 3.61 -10.49 4.49
N SER A 145 3.81 -9.24 4.89
CA SER A 145 5.02 -8.77 5.56
C SER A 145 4.63 -8.13 6.88
N CYS A 146 5.48 -8.24 7.90
CA CYS A 146 5.23 -7.68 9.23
C CYS A 146 6.44 -6.92 9.73
N ILE A 147 6.20 -5.65 10.07
CA ILE A 147 7.19 -4.74 10.65
C ILE A 147 6.66 -4.29 12.02
N ASP A 148 7.51 -4.40 13.04
CA ASP A 148 7.29 -3.87 14.37
C ASP A 148 7.83 -2.43 14.44
N ILE A 149 6.96 -1.47 14.79
CA ILE A 149 7.29 -0.05 14.91
C ILE A 149 7.24 0.32 16.40
N ASP A 150 8.37 0.79 16.92
CA ASP A 150 8.48 1.18 18.32
C ASP A 150 7.62 2.41 18.63
N SER A 151 6.59 2.24 19.47
CA SER A 151 5.67 3.33 19.88
C SER A 151 6.36 4.48 20.62
N LYS A 152 7.58 4.26 21.13
CA LYS A 152 8.36 5.30 21.82
C LYS A 152 9.38 5.97 20.91
N ALA A 153 9.51 5.55 19.66
CA ALA A 153 10.56 5.98 18.73
C ALA A 153 11.98 5.91 19.34
N THR A 154 12.22 4.93 20.22
CA THR A 154 13.51 4.72 20.91
C THR A 154 14.39 3.71 20.21
N ARG A 155 13.82 2.93 19.29
CA ARG A 155 14.50 1.85 18.57
C ARG A 155 14.10 1.89 17.09
N PRO A 156 15.00 1.48 16.18
CA PRO A 156 14.63 1.27 14.79
C PRO A 156 13.48 0.27 14.64
N ALA A 157 12.70 0.41 13.57
CA ALA A 157 11.68 -0.58 13.23
C ALA A 157 12.32 -1.93 12.92
N LYS A 158 11.62 -3.03 13.22
CA LYS A 158 12.12 -4.39 13.03
C LYS A 158 11.30 -5.13 12.01
N LEU A 159 11.95 -5.76 11.04
CA LEU A 159 11.30 -6.71 10.16
C LEU A 159 11.14 -8.05 10.89
N LEU A 160 9.90 -8.47 11.14
CA LEU A 160 9.61 -9.77 11.78
C LEU A 160 9.57 -10.89 10.74
N PHE A 161 8.94 -10.63 9.60
CA PHE A 161 8.96 -11.48 8.41
C PHE A 161 8.58 -10.66 7.17
N ALA A 162 9.00 -11.12 5.99
CA ALA A 162 8.65 -10.53 4.71
C ALA A 162 8.10 -11.59 3.76
N ASN A 163 7.20 -11.15 2.87
CA ASN A 163 6.76 -11.88 1.68
C ASN A 163 6.24 -13.32 1.93
N ARG A 164 5.51 -13.52 3.03
CA ARG A 164 4.92 -14.82 3.39
C ARG A 164 3.65 -15.09 2.58
N ALA A 165 3.70 -16.11 1.72
CA ALA A 165 2.59 -16.56 0.88
C ALA A 165 2.15 -18.00 1.17
N ASP A 166 2.72 -18.66 2.18
CA ASP A 166 2.44 -20.05 2.56
C ASP A 166 1.03 -20.31 3.11
N HIS A 167 0.28 -19.24 3.40
CA HIS A 167 -1.15 -19.33 3.73
C HIS A 167 -2.03 -19.51 2.49
N LEU A 168 -1.48 -19.33 1.28
CA LEU A 168 -2.18 -19.54 0.03
C LEU A 168 -2.07 -21.01 -0.38
N PRO A 169 -3.16 -21.61 -0.91
CA PRO A 169 -3.10 -22.90 -1.58
C PRO A 169 -2.00 -22.94 -2.64
N TYR A 170 -1.30 -24.07 -2.72
CA TYR A 170 -0.13 -24.22 -3.60
C TYR A 170 -0.46 -23.99 -5.08
N ASP A 171 -1.66 -24.37 -5.50
CA ASP A 171 -2.18 -24.24 -6.87
C ASP A 171 -2.57 -22.82 -7.27
N LEU A 172 -2.65 -21.88 -6.32
CA LEU A 172 -2.95 -20.47 -6.58
C LEU A 172 -1.70 -19.60 -6.70
N VAL A 173 -0.51 -20.15 -6.45
CA VAL A 173 0.75 -19.44 -6.51
C VAL A 173 1.61 -20.07 -7.60
N ASP A 174 2.07 -19.24 -8.53
CA ASP A 174 2.96 -19.67 -9.60
C ASP A 174 4.42 -19.73 -9.09
N TRP A 175 4.72 -20.74 -8.26
CA TRP A 175 5.99 -20.86 -7.55
C TRP A 175 7.21 -20.89 -8.48
N GLU A 176 7.06 -21.45 -9.68
CA GLU A 176 8.12 -21.47 -10.71
C GLU A 176 8.48 -20.07 -11.17
N ASN A 177 7.48 -19.21 -11.45
CA ASN A 177 7.71 -17.82 -11.80
C ASN A 177 8.20 -16.96 -10.63
N LEU A 178 8.11 -17.45 -9.39
CA LEU A 178 8.65 -16.78 -8.21
C LEU A 178 10.11 -17.15 -7.89
N GLY A 179 10.69 -18.14 -8.59
CA GLY A 179 12.06 -18.59 -8.39
C GLY A 179 12.27 -19.34 -7.05
N ILE A 180 11.20 -19.90 -6.49
CA ILE A 180 11.21 -20.67 -5.24
C ILE A 180 10.97 -22.13 -5.59
N VAL A 181 12.00 -22.79 -6.13
CA VAL A 181 12.06 -24.25 -6.32
C VAL A 181 13.47 -24.75 -6.01
#